data_AF-A0A117X7Y3-F1
#
_entry.id   AF-A0A117X7Y3-F1
#
_cell.length_a   1.000
_cell.length_b   1.000
_cell.length_c   1.000
_cell.angle_alpha   90.00
_cell.angle_beta   90.00
_cell.angle_gamma   90.00
#
_symmetry.space_group_name_H-M   'P 1'
#
loop_
_entity.id
_entity.type
_entity.pdbx_description
1 polymer ?
#
loop_
_entity_poly.entity_id
_entity_poly.type
_entity_poly.pdbx_seq_one_letter_code
_entity_poly.pdbx_strand_id
1 'polypeptide(L)' 'MTNDKGVALPFSKANAMPMTWTSSGTNSEFYHFAGKARYIASGGEIKAGKADATLTYVLQYN' A
#
# COMPACT_ATOMS: atom_id res chain seq x y z
N MET A 1 10.33 -11.78 -3.75
CA MET A 1 9.09 -12.34 -4.31
C MET A 1 9.18 -12.19 -5.81
N THR A 2 8.99 -13.26 -6.56
CA THR A 2 9.03 -13.25 -8.02
C THR A 2 7.68 -13.70 -8.56
N ASN A 3 7.29 -13.22 -9.74
CA ASN A 3 6.13 -13.78 -10.43
C ASN A 3 6.41 -15.21 -10.92
N ASP A 4 5.41 -15.82 -11.55
CA ASP A 4 5.46 -17.13 -12.23
C ASP A 4 6.56 -17.24 -13.31
N LYS A 5 7.12 -16.11 -13.73
CA LYS A 5 8.20 -16.00 -14.73
C LYS A 5 9.56 -15.65 -14.10
N GLY A 6 9.69 -15.69 -12.77
CA GLY A 6 10.94 -15.43 -12.06
C GLY A 6 11.34 -13.94 -11.99
N VAL A 7 10.48 -13.02 -12.43
CA VAL A 7 10.74 -11.57 -12.38
C VAL A 7 10.44 -11.06 -10.98
N ALA A 8 11.38 -10.31 -10.39
CA ALA A 8 11.18 -9.68 -9.09
C ALA A 8 10.00 -8.72 -9.14
N LEU A 9 9.03 -8.92 -8.24
CA LEU A 9 7.88 -8.04 -8.12
C LEU A 9 8.35 -6.67 -7.59
N PRO A 10 7.78 -5.55 -8.07
CA PRO A 10 8.16 -4.20 -7.65
C PRO A 10 7.68 -3.85 -6.24
N PHE A 11 7.28 -4.84 -5.44
CA PHE A 11 6.88 -4.72 -4.05
C PHE A 11 7.69 -5.70 -3.19
N SER A 12 8.09 -5.25 -2.00
CA SER A 12 8.84 -6.06 -1.04
C SER A 12 8.17 -6.00 0.33
N LYS A 13 8.17 -7.12 1.07
CA LYS A 13 7.64 -7.19 2.42
C LYS A 13 8.34 -6.21 3.38
N ALA A 14 9.63 -5.94 3.14
CA ALA A 14 10.41 -4.98 3.93
C ALA A 14 9.90 -3.53 3.80
N ASN A 15 9.24 -3.19 2.69
CA ASN A 15 8.66 -1.87 2.43
C ASN A 15 7.13 -1.89 2.55
N ALA A 16 6.55 -2.95 3.11
CA ALA A 16 5.11 -3.06 3.28
C ALA A 16 4.62 -2.09 4.36
N MET A 17 3.45 -1.48 4.14
CA MET A 17 2.79 -0.71 5.18
C MET A 17 2.29 -1.66 6.28
N PRO A 18 2.48 -1.33 7.57
CA PRO A 18 1.98 -2.16 8.64
C PRO A 18 0.45 -2.18 8.62
N MET A 19 -0.12 -3.39 8.68
CA MET A 19 -1.55 -3.57 8.91
C MET A 19 -1.78 -3.85 10.39
N THR A 20 -2.73 -3.13 10.98
CA THR A 20 -3.10 -3.37 12.38
C THR A 20 -4.11 -4.51 12.45
N TRP A 21 -3.83 -5.51 13.28
CA TRP A 21 -4.79 -6.56 13.61
C TRP A 21 -6.03 -5.93 14.26
N THR A 22 -7.22 -6.27 13.76
CA THR A 22 -8.48 -5.65 14.20
C THR A 22 -9.31 -6.60 15.04
N SER A 23 -9.53 -7.83 14.56
CA SER A 23 -10.22 -8.89 15.32
C SER A 23 -10.01 -10.25 14.67
N SER A 24 -10.20 -11.32 15.45
CA SER A 24 -10.25 -12.69 14.96
C SER A 24 -11.67 -13.23 15.14
N GLY A 25 -12.30 -13.66 14.04
CA GLY A 25 -13.52 -14.47 14.04
C GLY A 25 -13.18 -15.95 14.01
N THR A 26 -14.19 -16.81 14.17
CA THR A 26 -14.02 -18.28 14.28
C THR A 26 -13.21 -18.91 13.14
N ASN A 27 -13.15 -18.29 11.96
CA ASN A 27 -12.35 -18.73 10.80
C ASN A 27 -11.79 -17.55 9.96
N SER A 28 -11.65 -16.35 10.54
CA SER A 28 -11.21 -15.19 9.75
C SER A 28 -10.43 -14.19 10.59
N GLU A 29 -9.31 -13.73 10.05
CA GLU A 29 -8.56 -12.60 10.60
C GLU A 29 -8.95 -11.34 9.85
N PHE A 30 -9.37 -10.31 10.60
CA PHE A 30 -9.68 -9.00 10.04
C PHE A 30 -8.50 -8.06 10.21
N TYR A 31 -8.00 -7.57 9.08
CA TYR A 31 -6.95 -6.58 9.01
C TYR A 31 -7.51 -5.28 8.45
N HIS A 32 -7.25 -4.16 9.13
CA HIS A 32 -7.73 -2.85 8.71
C HIS A 32 -6.57 -1.98 8.25
N PHE A 33 -6.70 -1.39 7.06
CA PHE A 33 -5.82 -0.34 6.59
C PHE A 33 -6.53 1.01 6.74
N ALA A 34 -5.99 1.88 7.61
CA ALA A 34 -6.43 3.26 7.78
C ALA A 34 -5.34 4.22 7.28
N GLY A 35 -5.59 4.89 6.15
CA GLY A 35 -4.69 5.87 5.56
C GLY A 35 -5.31 7.28 5.49
N LYS A 36 -4.49 8.32 5.71
CA LYS A 36 -4.84 9.71 5.39
C LYS A 36 -3.95 10.18 4.25
N ALA A 37 -4.55 10.66 3.16
CA ALA A 37 -3.82 11.20 2.02
C ALA A 37 -4.02 12.72 1.93
N ARG A 38 -2.95 13.44 1.60
CA ARG A 38 -2.97 14.88 1.34
C ARG A 38 -1.89 15.22 0.32
N TYR A 39 -2.17 16.18 -0.56
CA TYR A 39 -1.14 16.79 -1.39
C TYR A 39 -0.13 17.56 -0.53
N ILE A 40 1.15 17.27 -0.75
CA ILE A 40 2.28 17.94 -0.11
C ILE A 40 3.20 18.48 -1.19
N ALA A 41 3.70 19.70 -0.98
CA ALA A 41 4.62 20.35 -1.90
C ALA A 41 5.92 19.53 -1.99
N SER A 42 6.36 19.20 -3.20
CA SER A 42 7.60 18.46 -3.44
C SER A 42 8.86 19.34 -3.45
N GLY A 43 8.73 20.64 -3.15
CA GLY A 43 9.83 21.61 -3.12
C GLY A 43 10.07 22.35 -4.44
N GLY A 44 9.36 22.00 -5.51
CA GLY A 44 9.37 22.72 -6.79
C GLY A 44 8.24 23.75 -6.94
N GLU A 45 8.27 24.51 -8.03
CA GLU A 45 7.17 25.42 -8.41
C GLU A 45 5.88 24.61 -8.62
N ILE A 46 4.83 24.95 -7.86
CA ILE A 46 3.51 24.30 -7.96
C ILE A 46 2.69 25.06 -8.99
N LYS A 47 2.27 24.36 -10.06
CA LYS A 47 1.38 24.90 -11.10
C LYS A 47 -0.04 24.41 -10.90
N ALA A 48 -1.01 25.28 -11.19
CA ALA A 48 -2.42 24.90 -11.18
C ALA A 48 -2.70 23.83 -12.25
N GLY A 49 -3.50 22.83 -11.90
CA GLY A 49 -3.83 21.73 -12.81
C GLY A 49 -4.52 20.57 -12.10
N LYS A 50 -4.74 19.48 -12.86
CA LYS A 50 -5.28 18.22 -12.33
C LYS A 50 -4.14 17.38 -11.76
N ALA A 51 -4.32 16.89 -10.54
CA ALA A 51 -3.46 15.88 -9.95
C ALA A 51 -4.31 14.65 -9.65
N ASP A 52 -3.99 13.53 -10.29
CA ASP A 52 -4.60 12.23 -10.03
C ASP A 52 -3.58 11.32 -9.35
N ALA A 53 -4.02 10.49 -8.41
CA ALA A 53 -3.19 9.52 -7.73
C ALA A 53 -3.92 8.17 -7.62
N THR A 54 -3.16 7.09 -7.70
CA THR A 54 -3.67 5.72 -7.50
C THR A 54 -2.79 5.01 -6.47
N LEU A 55 -3.44 4.38 -5.49
CA LEU A 55 -2.78 3.53 -4.51
C LEU A 55 -3.11 2.07 -4.83
N THR A 56 -2.08 1.26 -5.08
CA THR A 56 -2.20 -0.20 -5.23
C THR A 56 -1.57 -0.87 -4.02
N TYR A 57 -2.27 -1.82 -3.41
CA TYR A 57 -1.78 -2.59 -2.27
C TYR A 57 -1.86 -4.09 -2.55
N VAL A 58 -0.96 -4.85 -1.92
CA VAL A 58 -0.93 -6.33 -1.98
C VAL A 58 -0.97 -6.85 -0.56
N LEU A 59 -1.93 -7.74 -0.28
CA LEU A 59 -1.99 -8.47 0.98
C LEU A 59 -1.10 -9.70 0.85
N GLN A 60 -0.05 -9.77 1.66
CA GLN A 60 0.82 -10.93 1.73
C GLN A 60 0.60 -11.65 3.07
N TYR A 61 0.04 -12.86 2.99
CA TYR A 61 -0.07 -13.77 4.12
C TYR A 61 1.24 -14.56 4.32
N ASN A 62 1.46 -15.06 5.54
CA ASN A 62 2.58 -15.96 5.85
C ASN A 62 2.27 -17.39 5.44
#